data_AF-A0A537MWR6-F1
#
_entry.id   AF-A0A537MWR6-F1
#
_cell.length_a   1.000
_cell.length_b   1.000
_cell.length_c   1.000
_cell.angle_alpha   90.00
_cell.angle_beta   90.00
_cell.angle_gamma   90.00
#
_symmetry.space_group_name_H-M   'P 1'
#
loop_
_entity.id
_entity.type
_entity.pdbx_description
1 polymer ?
#
loop_
_entity_poly.entity_id
_entity_poly.type
_entity_poly.pdbx_seq_one_letter_code
_entity_poly.pdbx_strand_id
1 'polypeptide(L)'
;MGSLEDGVEEANLALAKAKATNEYSIESMQARLDFLRSKFGRTGQLGAKSFASQASVEEAAAEAKAAEAQLKEAKLNLEIFRLDVTRTEELLKQRRFVSPIDGVVVERMLVPGEYRNEQTPILTLAQINPLRVEVFVPLAYYHKIAVGSAAQVKPDRAIGGVYAATVTVVDEVFDAASGTFGVRLKLPNPDMRLPAGVRCRITFDLREEAR
;
A
#
# COMPACT_ATOMS: atom_id res chain seq x y z
N MET A 1 -8.23 -13.25 7.57
CA MET A 1 -8.26 -11.79 7.84
C MET A 1 -8.07 -11.63 9.34
N GLY A 2 -7.04 -10.90 9.77
CA GLY A 2 -6.80 -10.62 11.20
C GLY A 2 -7.12 -9.17 11.50
N SER A 3 -7.69 -8.89 12.67
CA SER A 3 -7.99 -7.53 13.14
C SER A 3 -7.40 -7.32 14.52
N LEU A 4 -6.82 -6.14 14.75
CA LEU A 4 -6.53 -5.63 16.08
C LEU A 4 -7.78 -5.01 16.69
N GLU A 5 -7.75 -4.78 18.00
CA GLU A 5 -8.77 -4.01 18.70
C GLU A 5 -8.81 -2.57 18.14
N ASP A 6 -9.97 -2.15 17.67
CA ASP A 6 -10.15 -0.95 16.85
C ASP A 6 -11.08 0.10 17.47
N GLY A 7 -11.77 -0.21 18.59
CA GLY A 7 -12.77 0.68 19.19
C GLY A 7 -12.27 2.09 19.53
N VAL A 8 -11.00 2.26 19.92
CA VAL A 8 -10.40 3.59 20.16
C VAL A 8 -10.22 4.35 18.84
N GLU A 9 -9.77 3.68 17.79
CA GLU A 9 -9.54 4.29 16.47
C GLU A 9 -10.86 4.61 15.76
N GLU A 10 -11.90 3.78 15.95
CA GLU A 10 -13.26 4.08 15.49
C GLU A 10 -13.83 5.33 16.17
N ALA A 11 -13.64 5.46 17.49
CA ALA A 11 -14.06 6.65 18.22
C ALA A 11 -13.29 7.90 17.77
N ASN A 12 -11.97 7.78 17.53
CA ASN A 12 -11.16 8.86 16.97
C ASN A 12 -11.65 9.27 15.57
N LEU A 13 -11.99 8.31 14.72
CA LEU A 13 -12.53 8.58 13.38
C LEU A 13 -13.88 9.29 13.44
N ALA A 14 -14.77 8.86 14.34
CA ALA A 14 -16.05 9.52 14.56
C ALA A 14 -15.87 10.99 15.01
N LEU A 15 -14.92 11.23 15.92
CA LEU A 15 -14.57 12.58 16.37
C LEU A 15 -13.99 13.44 15.24
N ALA A 16 -13.08 12.89 14.43
CA ALA A 16 -12.50 13.58 13.29
C ALA A 16 -13.56 13.96 12.24
N LYS A 17 -14.48 13.03 11.93
CA LYS A 17 -15.60 13.28 11.02
C LYS A 17 -16.52 14.37 11.53
N ALA A 18 -16.88 14.34 12.82
CA ALA A 18 -17.71 15.38 13.42
C ALA A 18 -17.08 16.78 13.33
N LYS A 19 -15.76 16.89 13.50
CA LYS A 19 -15.02 18.15 13.32
C LYS A 19 -14.98 18.59 11.85
N ALA A 20 -14.75 17.66 10.93
CA ALA A 20 -14.66 17.94 9.50
C ALA A 20 -16.00 18.32 8.83
N THR A 21 -17.13 18.00 9.47
CA THR A 21 -18.48 18.41 9.02
C THR A 21 -18.98 19.69 9.68
N ASN A 22 -18.23 20.27 10.63
CA ASN A 22 -18.65 21.46 11.35
C ASN A 22 -18.35 22.73 10.52
N GLU A 23 -19.32 23.17 9.73
CA GLU A 23 -19.21 24.35 8.87
C GLU A 23 -19.67 25.66 9.55
N TYR A 24 -20.27 25.58 10.75
CA TYR A 24 -20.83 26.75 11.46
C TYR A 24 -19.82 27.88 11.68
N SER A 25 -18.55 27.55 11.92
CA SER A 25 -17.49 28.56 12.07
C SER A 25 -17.26 29.35 10.77
N ILE A 26 -17.28 28.67 9.63
CA ILE A 26 -17.13 29.32 8.31
C ILE A 26 -18.34 30.20 8.02
N GLU A 27 -19.55 29.71 8.27
CA GLU A 27 -20.79 30.48 8.07
C GLU A 27 -20.79 31.76 8.91
N SER A 28 -20.43 31.66 10.20
CA SER A 28 -20.33 32.83 11.09
C SER A 28 -19.29 33.84 10.62
N MET A 29 -18.12 33.39 10.15
CA MET A 29 -17.07 34.28 9.64
C MET A 29 -17.45 34.90 8.28
N GLN A 30 -18.16 34.16 7.44
CA GLN A 30 -18.68 34.65 6.16
C GLN A 30 -19.70 35.76 6.39
N ALA A 31 -20.68 35.54 7.28
CA ALA A 31 -21.67 36.55 7.64
C ALA A 31 -21.02 37.83 8.19
N ARG A 32 -19.98 37.68 9.02
CA ARG A 32 -19.19 38.80 9.53
C ARG A 32 -18.47 39.57 8.42
N LEU A 33 -17.85 38.86 7.47
CA LEU A 33 -17.20 39.47 6.31
C LEU A 33 -18.19 40.23 5.44
N ASP A 34 -19.37 39.66 5.18
CA ASP A 34 -20.40 40.29 4.34
C ASP A 34 -20.94 41.57 4.97
N PHE A 35 -21.13 41.56 6.30
CA PHE A 35 -21.47 42.77 7.06
C PHE A 35 -20.39 43.85 6.94
N LEU A 36 -19.11 43.50 7.13
CA LEU A 36 -18.01 44.45 7.09
C LEU A 36 -17.72 44.98 5.67
N ARG A 37 -17.87 44.14 4.64
CA ARG A 37 -17.81 44.58 3.24
C ARG A 37 -18.93 45.57 2.91
N SER A 38 -20.14 45.31 3.39
CA SER A 38 -21.26 46.23 3.24
C SER A 38 -21.03 47.56 3.99
N LYS A 39 -20.44 47.51 5.19
CA LYS A 39 -20.02 48.70 5.96
C LYS A 39 -18.97 49.49 5.18
N PHE A 40 -17.91 48.84 4.70
CA PHE A 40 -16.86 49.47 3.90
C PHE A 40 -17.41 50.15 2.63
N GLY A 41 -18.26 49.44 1.86
CA GLY A 41 -18.88 50.01 0.66
C GLY A 41 -19.73 51.25 0.95
N ARG A 42 -20.51 51.22 2.04
CA ARG A 42 -21.34 52.38 2.47
C ARG A 42 -20.48 53.55 2.93
N THR A 43 -19.46 53.30 3.75
CA THR A 43 -18.53 54.34 4.23
C THR A 43 -17.73 54.95 3.09
N GLY A 44 -17.31 54.14 2.10
CA GLY A 44 -16.64 54.61 0.89
C GLY A 44 -17.52 55.54 0.05
N GLN A 45 -18.81 55.22 -0.12
CA GLN A 45 -19.77 56.12 -0.80
C GLN A 45 -19.97 57.44 -0.05
N LEU A 46 -20.01 57.42 1.28
CA LEU A 46 -20.11 58.62 2.10
C LEU A 46 -18.82 59.46 2.04
N GLY A 47 -17.66 58.82 2.04
CA GLY A 47 -16.35 59.47 1.88
C GLY A 47 -16.21 60.17 0.52
N ALA A 48 -16.65 59.53 -0.56
CA ALA A 48 -16.67 60.12 -1.91
C ALA A 48 -17.57 61.36 -2.01
N LYS A 49 -18.60 61.44 -1.16
CA LYS A 49 -19.48 62.61 -1.02
C LYS A 49 -19.03 63.58 0.08
N SER A 50 -17.81 63.43 0.61
CA SER A 50 -17.24 64.22 1.70
C SER A 50 -18.03 64.19 3.03
N PHE A 51 -18.89 63.18 3.23
CA PHE A 51 -19.64 62.96 4.47
C PHE A 51 -18.94 62.03 5.47
N ALA A 52 -17.82 61.41 5.09
CA ALA A 52 -17.00 60.59 5.98
C ALA A 52 -15.51 60.94 5.84
N SER A 53 -14.75 60.79 6.93
CA SER A 53 -13.30 61.04 6.91
C SER A 53 -12.54 59.94 6.17
N GLN A 54 -11.39 60.28 5.61
CA GLN A 54 -10.52 59.30 4.93
C GLN A 54 -10.06 58.20 5.89
N ALA A 55 -9.75 58.56 7.15
CA ALA A 55 -9.42 57.60 8.20
C ALA A 55 -10.54 56.58 8.45
N SER A 56 -11.81 57.00 8.40
CA SER A 56 -12.95 56.09 8.58
C SER A 56 -13.12 55.10 7.42
N VAL A 57 -12.76 55.50 6.20
CA VAL A 57 -12.76 54.60 5.03
C VAL A 57 -11.63 53.58 5.13
N GLU A 58 -10.44 54.02 5.52
CA GLU A 58 -9.26 53.16 5.73
C GLU A 58 -9.49 52.15 6.86
N GLU A 59 -10.09 52.56 7.97
CA GLU A 59 -10.47 51.68 9.07
C GLU A 59 -11.47 50.61 8.62
N ALA A 60 -12.54 51.00 7.92
CA ALA A 60 -13.53 50.05 7.41
C ALA A 60 -12.91 49.08 6.37
N ALA A 61 -11.96 49.54 5.56
CA ALA A 61 -11.21 48.68 4.65
C ALA A 61 -10.35 47.66 5.41
N ALA A 62 -9.63 48.10 6.44
CA ALA A 62 -8.80 47.26 7.28
C ALA A 62 -9.62 46.21 8.04
N GLU A 63 -10.77 46.60 8.59
CA GLU A 63 -11.71 45.67 9.24
C GLU A 63 -12.20 44.57 8.27
N ALA A 64 -12.63 44.95 7.06
CA ALA A 64 -13.10 43.99 6.06
C ALA A 64 -11.98 43.03 5.63
N LYS A 65 -10.75 43.55 5.45
CA LYS A 65 -9.57 42.73 5.11
C LYS A 65 -9.20 41.77 6.24
N ALA A 66 -9.29 42.20 7.50
CA ALA A 66 -9.05 41.34 8.65
C ALA A 66 -10.09 40.20 8.74
N ALA A 67 -11.36 40.51 8.51
CA ALA A 67 -12.41 39.49 8.48
C ALA A 67 -12.26 38.50 7.31
N GLU A 68 -11.75 38.95 6.16
CA GLU A 68 -11.45 38.07 5.04
C GLU A 68 -10.31 37.08 5.37
N ALA A 69 -9.28 37.56 6.08
CA ALA A 69 -8.21 36.70 6.58
C ALA A 69 -8.74 35.65 7.58
N GLN A 70 -9.62 36.05 8.50
CA GLN A 70 -10.26 35.13 9.47
C GLN A 70 -11.11 34.07 8.78
N LEU A 71 -11.88 34.44 7.74
CA LEU A 71 -12.64 33.47 6.96
C LEU A 71 -11.72 32.47 6.24
N LYS A 72 -10.60 32.96 5.67
CA LYS A 72 -9.63 32.10 4.99
C LYS A 72 -8.96 31.13 5.97
N GLU A 73 -8.64 31.58 7.17
CA GLU A 73 -8.14 30.74 8.25
C GLU A 73 -9.15 29.66 8.67
N ALA A 74 -10.42 30.03 8.85
CA ALA A 74 -11.49 29.08 9.18
C ALA A 74 -11.65 28.00 8.10
N LYS A 75 -11.58 28.38 6.81
CA LYS A 75 -11.61 27.44 5.68
C LYS A 75 -10.41 26.49 5.68
N LEU A 76 -9.20 27.00 5.93
CA LEU A 76 -8.00 26.19 6.02
C LEU A 76 -8.07 25.19 7.20
N ASN A 77 -8.60 25.62 8.34
CA ASN A 77 -8.79 24.73 9.49
C ASN A 77 -9.77 23.58 9.18
N LEU A 78 -10.86 23.86 8.44
CA LEU A 78 -11.76 22.81 7.99
C LEU A 78 -11.07 21.82 7.04
N GLU A 79 -10.25 22.32 6.12
CA GLU A 79 -9.45 21.48 5.22
C GLU A 79 -8.47 20.59 6.00
N ILE A 80 -7.82 21.13 7.03
CA ILE A 80 -6.96 20.35 7.94
C ILE A 80 -7.77 19.23 8.62
N PHE A 81 -8.98 19.51 9.11
CA PHE A 81 -9.83 18.46 9.70
C PHE A 81 -10.24 17.40 8.68
N ARG A 82 -10.49 17.76 7.43
CA ARG A 82 -10.77 16.80 6.36
C ARG A 82 -9.55 15.91 6.07
N LEU A 83 -8.35 16.47 6.06
CA LEU A 83 -7.11 15.69 5.92
C LEU A 83 -6.88 14.77 7.12
N ASP A 84 -7.23 15.22 8.33
CA ASP A 84 -7.14 14.41 9.54
C ASP A 84 -8.08 13.19 9.49
N VAL A 85 -9.30 13.34 8.94
CA VAL A 85 -10.20 12.20 8.68
C VAL A 85 -9.51 11.17 7.79
N THR A 86 -8.96 11.58 6.64
CA THR A 86 -8.25 10.67 5.73
C THR A 86 -7.11 9.95 6.45
N ARG A 87 -6.33 10.69 7.26
CA ARG A 87 -5.24 10.12 8.05
C ARG A 87 -5.74 9.06 9.03
N THR A 88 -6.79 9.35 9.80
CA THR A 88 -7.35 8.41 10.77
C THR A 88 -7.97 7.19 10.09
N GLU A 89 -8.60 7.35 8.92
CA GLU A 89 -9.10 6.21 8.13
C GLU A 89 -7.97 5.27 7.70
N GLU A 90 -6.82 5.80 7.28
CA GLU A 90 -5.66 4.97 6.95
C GLU A 90 -5.07 4.26 8.18
N LEU A 91 -5.04 4.92 9.34
CA LEU A 91 -4.61 4.27 10.59
C LEU A 91 -5.57 3.14 11.00
N LEU A 92 -6.88 3.34 10.84
CA LEU A 92 -7.87 2.30 11.09
C LEU A 92 -7.72 1.12 10.12
N LYS A 93 -7.46 1.38 8.83
CA LYS A 93 -7.17 0.32 7.84
C LYS A 93 -5.94 -0.49 8.24
N GLN A 94 -4.91 0.14 8.81
CA GLN A 94 -3.71 -0.56 9.29
C GLN A 94 -3.99 -1.51 10.47
N ARG A 95 -5.13 -1.37 11.18
CA ARG A 95 -5.55 -2.34 12.21
C ARG A 95 -6.03 -3.66 11.63
N ARG A 96 -6.31 -3.70 10.33
CA ARG A 96 -6.73 -4.90 9.60
C ARG A 96 -5.59 -5.38 8.71
N PHE A 97 -5.05 -6.54 9.04
CA PHE A 97 -3.98 -7.15 8.25
C PHE A 97 -4.57 -8.07 7.17
N VAL A 98 -4.17 -7.80 5.94
CA VAL A 98 -4.50 -8.61 4.75
C VAL A 98 -3.19 -9.06 4.12
N SER A 99 -3.14 -10.31 3.67
CA SER A 99 -1.97 -10.80 2.93
C SER A 99 -1.91 -10.12 1.55
N PRO A 100 -0.74 -9.62 1.12
CA PRO A 100 -0.57 -9.10 -0.24
C PRO A 100 -0.46 -10.21 -1.29
N ILE A 101 -0.27 -11.47 -0.86
CA ILE A 101 -0.05 -12.62 -1.73
C ILE A 101 -0.97 -13.78 -1.35
N ASP A 102 -1.34 -14.58 -2.35
CA ASP A 102 -1.96 -15.86 -2.10
C ASP A 102 -0.89 -16.87 -1.69
N GLY A 103 -1.11 -17.54 -0.56
CA GLY A 103 -0.13 -18.45 0.00
C GLY A 103 -0.67 -19.22 1.19
N VAL A 104 0.19 -20.06 1.76
CA VAL A 104 -0.10 -20.84 2.97
C VAL A 104 0.62 -20.21 4.17
N VAL A 105 -0.04 -20.23 5.33
CA VAL A 105 0.58 -19.82 6.59
C VAL A 105 1.58 -20.90 7.01
N VAL A 106 2.86 -20.53 7.02
CA VAL A 106 3.96 -21.40 7.44
C VAL A 106 4.08 -21.41 8.95
N GLU A 107 4.01 -20.23 9.55
CA GLU A 107 4.23 -20.04 10.98
C GLU A 107 3.36 -18.90 11.48
N ARG A 108 2.78 -19.09 12.66
CA ARG A 108 2.04 -18.05 13.39
C ARG A 108 2.81 -17.72 14.66
N MET A 109 3.42 -16.54 14.67
CA MET A 109 4.28 -16.08 15.76
C MET A 109 3.52 -15.31 16.84
N LEU A 110 2.31 -14.81 16.52
CA LEU A 110 1.49 -14.04 17.45
C LEU A 110 0.08 -14.64 17.61
N VAL A 111 -0.41 -14.62 18.84
CA VAL A 111 -1.75 -15.11 19.22
C VAL A 111 -2.58 -13.94 19.77
N PRO A 112 -3.91 -13.91 19.55
CA PRO A 112 -4.77 -12.87 20.12
C PRO A 112 -4.58 -12.74 21.64
N GLY A 113 -4.44 -11.51 22.13
CA GLY A 113 -4.24 -11.19 23.54
C GLY A 113 -2.78 -11.00 23.96
N GLU A 114 -1.81 -11.32 23.11
CA GLU A 114 -0.40 -11.00 23.37
C GLU A 114 -0.06 -9.57 22.94
N TYR A 115 0.52 -8.79 23.87
CA TYR A 115 1.04 -7.46 23.56
C TYR A 115 2.48 -7.57 23.03
N ARG A 116 2.70 -7.11 21.80
CA ARG A 116 4.04 -6.97 21.20
C ARG A 116 4.13 -5.66 20.42
N ASN A 117 5.37 -5.18 20.29
CA ASN A 117 5.76 -4.00 19.52
C ASN A 117 5.48 -4.18 18.01
N GLU A 118 5.19 -3.08 17.32
CA GLU A 118 4.75 -3.00 15.91
C GLU A 118 5.70 -3.67 14.90
N GLN A 119 6.97 -3.90 15.27
CA GLN A 119 7.98 -4.53 14.43
C GLN A 119 8.00 -6.06 14.53
N THR A 120 7.17 -6.66 15.40
CA THR A 120 7.17 -8.12 15.58
C THR A 120 6.43 -8.78 14.42
N PRO A 121 7.05 -9.73 13.71
CA PRO A 121 6.36 -10.48 12.66
C PRO A 121 5.16 -11.24 13.25
N ILE A 122 4.00 -11.14 12.60
CA ILE A 122 2.76 -11.76 13.07
C ILE A 122 2.63 -13.18 12.49
N LEU A 123 2.87 -13.31 11.19
CA LEU A 123 2.68 -14.51 10.38
C LEU A 123 3.79 -14.60 9.31
N THR A 124 4.26 -15.80 9.04
CA THR A 124 5.08 -16.10 7.87
C THR A 124 4.21 -16.78 6.82
N LEU A 125 4.18 -16.24 5.61
CA LEU A 125 3.43 -16.78 4.48
C LEU A 125 4.39 -17.32 3.41
N ALA A 126 4.06 -18.46 2.83
CA ALA A 126 4.76 -19.01 1.67
C ALA A 126 3.81 -19.09 0.48
N GLN A 127 4.20 -18.46 -0.63
CA GLN A 127 3.55 -18.67 -1.91
C GLN A 127 4.05 -19.99 -2.50
N ILE A 128 3.16 -20.99 -2.57
CA ILE A 128 3.47 -22.32 -3.13
C ILE A 128 2.85 -22.52 -4.53
N ASN A 129 2.35 -21.47 -5.16
CA ASN A 129 1.91 -21.48 -6.54
C ASN A 129 2.26 -20.15 -7.24
N PRO A 130 3.08 -20.17 -8.30
CA PRO A 130 3.83 -21.33 -8.80
C PRO A 130 4.97 -21.74 -7.85
N LEU A 131 5.34 -23.01 -7.87
CA LEU A 131 6.57 -23.48 -7.23
C LEU A 131 7.79 -23.13 -8.09
N ARG A 132 8.90 -22.82 -7.43
CA ARG A 132 10.21 -22.68 -8.05
C ARG A 132 11.02 -23.94 -7.75
N VAL A 133 11.49 -24.58 -8.81
CA VAL A 133 12.38 -25.75 -8.72
C VAL A 133 13.78 -25.31 -9.15
N GLU A 134 14.78 -25.60 -8.34
CA GLU A 134 16.17 -25.25 -8.60
C GLU A 134 16.99 -26.53 -8.74
N VAL A 135 17.83 -26.60 -9.78
CA VAL A 135 18.69 -27.74 -10.06
C VAL A 135 20.05 -27.27 -10.57
N PHE A 136 21.09 -27.99 -10.18
CA PHE A 136 22.44 -27.78 -10.70
C PHE A 136 22.73 -28.82 -11.77
N VAL A 137 23.11 -28.36 -12.96
CA VAL A 137 23.35 -29.19 -14.14
C VAL A 137 24.82 -29.09 -14.56
N PRO A 138 25.49 -30.19 -14.98
CA PRO A 138 26.86 -30.12 -15.48
C PRO A 138 26.99 -29.25 -16.74
N LEU A 139 28.11 -28.53 -16.87
CA LEU A 139 28.38 -27.61 -17.99
C LEU A 139 28.22 -28.24 -19.39
N ALA A 140 28.42 -29.56 -19.54
CA ALA A 140 28.24 -30.28 -20.80
C ALA A 140 26.84 -30.12 -21.42
N TYR A 141 25.83 -29.76 -20.62
CA TYR A 141 24.45 -29.55 -21.06
C TYR A 141 24.07 -28.08 -21.22
N TYR A 142 24.99 -27.13 -21.00
CA TYR A 142 24.70 -25.70 -21.03
C TYR A 142 24.06 -25.24 -22.34
N HIS A 143 24.61 -25.67 -23.48
CA HIS A 143 24.06 -25.32 -24.80
C HIS A 143 22.77 -26.06 -25.17
N LYS A 144 22.35 -27.04 -24.37
CA LYS A 144 21.15 -27.85 -24.64
C LYS A 144 19.92 -27.41 -23.85
N ILE A 145 20.10 -26.55 -22.84
CA ILE A 145 19.04 -26.06 -21.96
C ILE A 145 18.91 -24.55 -22.15
N ALA A 146 17.75 -24.10 -22.58
CA ALA A 146 17.45 -22.69 -22.77
C ALA A 146 16.25 -22.27 -21.94
N VAL A 147 16.10 -20.96 -21.73
CA VAL A 147 14.87 -20.39 -21.17
C VAL A 147 13.70 -20.78 -22.09
N GLY A 148 12.62 -21.27 -21.49
CA GLY A 148 11.45 -21.80 -22.20
C GLY A 148 11.52 -23.30 -22.50
N SER A 149 12.64 -23.98 -22.24
CA SER A 149 12.70 -25.46 -22.37
C SER A 149 11.71 -26.14 -21.41
N ALA A 150 11.07 -27.20 -21.90
CA ALA A 150 10.19 -28.04 -21.12
C ALA A 150 11.00 -29.07 -20.30
N ALA A 151 10.57 -29.31 -19.07
CA ALA A 151 11.13 -30.35 -18.23
C ALA A 151 10.02 -31.03 -17.42
N GLN A 152 10.27 -32.28 -17.04
CA GLN A 152 9.41 -33.04 -16.16
C GLN A 152 10.03 -33.09 -14.77
N VAL A 153 9.25 -32.66 -13.78
CA VAL A 153 9.62 -32.70 -12.36
C VAL A 153 8.89 -33.86 -11.70
N LYS A 154 9.67 -34.74 -11.08
CA LYS A 154 9.18 -35.89 -10.31
C LYS A 154 9.57 -35.70 -8.84
N PRO A 155 8.64 -35.29 -7.96
CA PRO A 155 8.86 -35.22 -6.52
C PRO A 155 9.23 -36.59 -5.92
N ASP A 156 9.70 -36.58 -4.67
CA ASP A 156 10.00 -37.81 -3.92
C ASP A 156 8.78 -38.76 -3.87
N ARG A 157 9.03 -40.06 -3.68
CA ARG A 157 8.03 -41.15 -3.73
C ARG A 157 6.84 -40.93 -2.80
N ALA A 158 7.02 -40.21 -1.69
CA ALA A 158 5.95 -39.91 -0.74
C ALA A 158 4.83 -39.04 -1.36
N ILE A 159 5.15 -38.19 -2.33
CA ILE A 159 4.18 -37.32 -3.03
C ILE A 159 3.78 -37.93 -4.37
N GLY A 160 4.74 -38.50 -5.09
CA GLY A 160 4.51 -39.12 -6.39
C GLY A 160 4.05 -38.13 -7.47
N GLY A 161 3.72 -38.68 -8.65
CA GLY A 161 3.34 -37.90 -9.83
C GLY A 161 4.50 -37.40 -10.67
N VAL A 162 4.18 -36.90 -11.86
CA VAL A 162 5.09 -36.24 -12.78
C VAL A 162 4.42 -34.96 -13.23
N TYR A 163 5.12 -33.84 -13.12
CA TYR A 163 4.56 -32.52 -13.39
C TYR A 163 5.40 -31.81 -14.43
N ALA A 164 4.73 -31.15 -15.36
CA ALA A 164 5.40 -30.32 -16.36
C ALA A 164 5.86 -29.01 -15.72
N ALA A 165 7.12 -28.65 -15.94
CA ALA A 165 7.72 -27.38 -15.56
C ALA A 165 8.43 -26.75 -16.75
N THR A 166 8.61 -25.44 -16.67
CA THR A 166 9.27 -24.67 -17.73
C THR A 166 10.48 -23.96 -17.16
N VAL A 167 11.61 -24.04 -17.86
CA VAL A 167 12.83 -23.31 -17.49
C VAL A 167 12.57 -21.81 -17.62
N THR A 168 12.81 -21.07 -16.54
CA THR A 168 12.63 -19.62 -16.50
C THR A 168 13.95 -18.87 -16.38
N VAL A 169 14.95 -19.47 -15.75
CA VAL A 169 16.28 -18.88 -15.58
C VAL A 169 17.33 -19.96 -15.78
N VAL A 170 18.37 -19.61 -16.53
CA VAL A 170 19.62 -20.36 -16.63
C VAL A 170 20.69 -19.41 -16.12
N ASP A 171 21.42 -19.79 -15.07
CA ASP A 171 22.46 -18.93 -14.51
C ASP A 171 23.64 -18.85 -15.47
N GLU A 172 24.09 -17.63 -15.76
CA GLU A 172 25.23 -17.34 -16.64
C GLU A 172 26.59 -17.41 -15.90
N VAL A 173 26.55 -17.49 -14.57
CA VAL A 173 27.73 -17.59 -13.71
C VAL A 173 27.91 -19.05 -13.28
N PHE A 174 29.04 -19.62 -13.65
CA PHE A 174 29.38 -21.02 -13.38
C PHE A 174 30.05 -21.19 -12.03
N ASP A 175 29.72 -22.29 -11.34
CA ASP A 175 30.52 -22.73 -10.20
C ASP A 175 31.72 -23.54 -10.71
N ALA A 176 32.89 -22.90 -10.69
CA ALA A 176 34.14 -23.49 -11.16
C ALA A 176 34.62 -24.67 -10.31
N ALA A 177 34.20 -24.79 -9.05
CA ALA A 177 34.61 -25.88 -8.17
C ALA A 177 33.83 -27.17 -8.47
N SER A 178 32.53 -27.05 -8.80
CA SER A 178 31.66 -28.20 -9.09
C SER A 178 31.48 -28.48 -10.59
N GLY A 179 31.83 -27.54 -11.46
CA GLY A 179 31.61 -27.67 -12.90
C GLY A 179 30.13 -27.73 -13.26
N THR A 180 29.29 -27.03 -12.50
CA THR A 180 27.83 -26.97 -12.69
C THR A 180 27.31 -25.54 -12.88
N PHE A 181 26.11 -25.43 -13.44
CA PHE A 181 25.35 -24.18 -13.54
C PHE A 181 23.95 -24.38 -12.97
N GLY A 182 23.41 -23.31 -12.38
CA GLY A 182 22.06 -23.31 -11.82
C GLY A 182 21.00 -23.15 -12.91
N VAL A 183 19.93 -23.94 -12.81
CA VAL A 183 18.73 -23.83 -13.66
C VAL A 183 17.52 -23.75 -12.76
N ARG A 184 16.68 -22.73 -12.98
CA ARG A 184 15.42 -22.55 -12.26
C ARG A 184 14.24 -22.79 -13.18
N LEU A 185 13.29 -23.57 -12.69
CA LEU A 185 12.07 -23.93 -13.38
C LEU A 185 10.85 -23.43 -12.62
N LYS A 186 9.82 -23.02 -13.37
CA LYS A 186 8.49 -22.69 -12.87
C LYS A 186 7.61 -23.92 -12.99
N LEU A 187 7.07 -24.36 -11.85
CA LEU A 187 6.17 -25.49 -11.73
C LEU A 187 4.79 -24.99 -11.26
N PRO A 188 3.75 -24.98 -12.12
CA PRO A 188 2.40 -24.62 -11.71
C PRO A 188 1.87 -25.57 -10.62
N ASN A 189 1.25 -25.03 -9.58
CA ASN A 189 0.65 -25.80 -8.48
C ASN A 189 -0.73 -25.21 -8.10
N PRO A 190 -1.69 -25.15 -9.05
CA PRO A 190 -2.98 -24.47 -8.83
C PRO A 190 -3.79 -25.07 -7.67
N ASP A 191 -3.71 -26.38 -7.48
CA ASP A 191 -4.44 -27.08 -6.41
C ASP A 191 -3.69 -27.06 -5.06
N MET A 192 -2.52 -26.40 -4.99
CA MET A 192 -1.71 -26.27 -3.76
C MET A 192 -1.33 -27.63 -3.12
N ARG A 193 -1.33 -28.72 -3.90
CA ARG A 193 -1.11 -30.09 -3.42
C ARG A 193 0.36 -30.42 -3.20
N LEU A 194 1.25 -29.73 -3.91
CA LEU A 194 2.68 -29.93 -3.79
C LEU A 194 3.25 -29.06 -2.66
N PRO A 195 3.78 -29.65 -1.58
CA PRO A 195 4.48 -28.90 -0.55
C PRO A 195 5.84 -28.39 -1.06
N ALA A 196 6.25 -27.22 -0.58
CA ALA A 196 7.58 -26.68 -0.83
C ALA A 196 8.66 -27.43 -0.01
N GLY A 197 9.91 -27.40 -0.47
CA GLY A 197 11.06 -27.96 0.25
C GLY A 197 11.33 -29.46 -0.01
N VAL A 198 10.53 -30.12 -0.84
CA VAL A 198 10.73 -31.54 -1.17
C VAL A 198 11.77 -31.71 -2.26
N ARG A 199 12.63 -32.71 -2.10
CA ARG A 199 13.55 -33.15 -3.16
C ARG A 199 12.77 -33.69 -4.35
N CYS A 200 13.24 -33.37 -5.55
CA CYS A 200 12.67 -33.86 -6.79
C CYS A 200 13.77 -34.26 -7.77
N ARG A 201 13.40 -35.08 -8.75
CA ARG A 201 14.23 -35.42 -9.90
C ARG A 201 13.67 -34.69 -11.11
N ILE A 202 14.56 -34.16 -11.94
CA ILE A 202 14.19 -33.42 -13.14
C ILE A 202 14.67 -34.19 -14.36
N THR A 203 13.84 -34.24 -15.38
CA THR A 203 14.17 -34.80 -16.68
C THR A 203 13.91 -33.72 -17.73
N PHE A 204 14.96 -33.28 -18.39
CA PHE A 204 14.88 -32.29 -19.46
C PHE A 204 14.60 -32.99 -20.78
N ASP A 205 13.63 -32.50 -21.54
CA ASP A 205 13.45 -32.91 -22.93
C ASP A 205 14.43 -32.11 -23.79
N LEU A 206 15.65 -32.63 -23.90
CA LEU A 206 16.69 -32.02 -24.73
C LEU A 206 16.31 -32.21 -26.20
N ARG A 207 16.18 -31.11 -26.94
CA ARG A 207 16.07 -31.19 -28.40
C ARG A 207 17.42 -31.67 -28.94
N GLU A 208 17.44 -32.83 -29.60
CA GLU A 208 18.57 -33.18 -30.45
C GLU A 208 18.58 -32.21 -31.65
N GLU A 209 19.65 -31.44 -31.79
CA GLU A 209 19.90 -30.75 -33.06
C GLU A 209 20.13 -31.80 -34.14
N ALA A 210 19.21 -31.85 -35.11
CA ALA A 210 19.44 -32.52 -36.37
C ALA A 210 20.65 -31.85 -37.03
N ARG A 211 21.67 -32.69 -37.26
CA ARG A 211 22.98 -32.38 -37.82
C ARG A 211 22.91 -31.70 -39.19
#